data_AF-A0A645J362-F1
#
_entry.id   AF-A0A645J362-F1
#
_cell.length_a   1.000
_cell.length_b   1.000
_cell.length_c   1.000
_cell.angle_alpha   90.00
_cell.angle_beta   90.00
_cell.angle_gamma   90.00
#
_symmetry.space_group_name_H-M   'P 1'
#
loop_
_entity.id
_entity.type
_entity.pdbx_description
1 polymer ?
#
loop_
_entity_poly.entity_id
_entity_poly.type
_entity_poly.pdbx_seq_one_letter_code
_entity_poly.pdbx_strand_id
1 'polypeptide(L)'
;MDKQAALSKFNDVIASKKRMAEYSLELADKTLKPRARLMGVSMLRNNPYHQLVDQYLKVLADNSESVELRTSLAEALGWFTLSYRKGDIISTCRSVAAGENLDPALRAELLKTANRLEVYMR
;
A
#
# COMPACT_ATOMS: atom_id res chain seq x y z
N MET A 1 31.29 -0.28 -26.77
CA MET A 1 30.15 -0.01 -25.87
C MET A 1 29.49 1.27 -26.36
N ASP A 2 28.26 1.18 -26.87
CA ASP A 2 27.53 2.35 -27.35
C ASP A 2 27.10 3.21 -26.17
N LYS A 3 27.81 4.33 -25.97
CA LYS A 3 27.58 5.26 -24.85
C LYS A 3 26.19 5.89 -24.92
N GLN A 4 25.64 6.10 -26.11
CA GLN A 4 24.33 6.72 -26.29
C GLN A 4 23.22 5.74 -25.87
N ALA A 5 23.33 4.48 -26.29
CA ALA A 5 22.42 3.43 -25.87
C ALA A 5 22.49 3.19 -24.35
N ALA A 6 23.70 3.20 -23.78
CA ALA A 6 23.89 3.07 -22.33
C ALA A 6 23.26 4.24 -21.55
N LEU A 7 23.42 5.48 -22.02
CA LEU A 7 22.84 6.67 -21.39
C LEU A 7 21.30 6.67 -21.47
N SER A 8 20.73 6.31 -22.62
CA SER A 8 19.28 6.18 -22.76
C SER A 8 18.71 5.18 -21.76
N LYS A 9 19.30 3.98 -21.69
CA LYS A 9 18.87 2.94 -20.76
C LYS A 9 18.99 3.38 -19.31
N PHE A 10 20.03 4.13 -18.96
CA PHE A 10 20.17 4.71 -17.62
C PHE A 10 19.02 5.67 -17.31
N ASN A 11 18.71 6.60 -18.22
CA ASN A 11 17.61 7.55 -18.04
C ASN A 11 16.25 6.86 -17.90
N ASP A 12 15.99 5.81 -18.69
CA ASP A 12 14.75 5.05 -18.62
C ASP A 12 14.58 4.35 -17.26
N VAL A 13 15.66 3.79 -16.71
CA VAL A 13 15.66 3.18 -15.37
C VAL A 13 15.40 4.22 -14.29
N ILE A 14 16.00 5.39 -14.37
CA ILE A 14 15.78 6.49 -13.42
C ILE A 14 14.32 6.98 -13.48
N ALA A 15 13.79 7.19 -14.69
CA ALA A 15 12.41 7.62 -14.88
C ALA A 15 11.42 6.59 -14.32
N SER A 16 11.64 5.29 -14.57
CA SER A 16 10.83 4.21 -14.03
C SER A 16 10.83 4.19 -12.50
N LYS A 17 12.02 4.30 -11.86
CA LYS A 17 12.13 4.34 -10.39
C LYS A 17 11.42 5.55 -9.79
N LYS A 18 11.53 6.72 -10.42
CA LYS A 18 10.80 7.93 -10.00
C LYS A 18 9.30 7.69 -10.06
N ARG A 19 8.80 7.11 -11.14
CA ARG A 19 7.37 6.82 -11.30
C ARG A 19 6.83 5.83 -10.27
N MET A 20 7.61 4.81 -9.90
CA MET A 20 7.25 3.89 -8.82
C MET A 20 7.11 4.61 -7.47
N ALA A 21 8.04 5.54 -7.17
CA ALA A 21 7.96 6.35 -5.97
C ALA A 21 6.73 7.27 -5.98
N GLU A 22 6.39 7.87 -7.11
CA GLU A 22 5.18 8.70 -7.25
C GLU A 22 3.90 7.90 -6.96
N TYR A 23 3.75 6.70 -7.55
CA TYR A 23 2.59 5.83 -7.26
C TYR A 23 2.40 5.55 -5.77
N SER A 24 3.50 5.38 -5.04
CA SER A 24 3.49 5.11 -3.61
C SER A 24 2.98 6.30 -2.78
N LEU A 25 3.03 7.52 -3.32
CA LEU A 25 2.53 8.75 -2.69
C LEU A 25 1.10 9.09 -3.15
N GLU A 26 0.79 8.87 -4.43
CA GLU A 26 -0.50 9.21 -5.04
C GLU A 26 -1.70 8.55 -4.37
N LEU A 27 -1.54 7.35 -3.80
CA LEU A 27 -2.65 6.68 -3.11
C LEU A 27 -3.16 7.47 -1.90
N ALA A 28 -2.34 8.32 -1.29
CA ALA A 28 -2.73 9.19 -0.18
C ALA A 28 -3.22 10.59 -0.64
N ASP A 29 -3.11 10.90 -1.93
CA ASP A 29 -3.53 12.19 -2.49
C ASP A 29 -5.01 12.16 -2.90
N LYS A 30 -5.85 12.78 -2.05
CA LYS A 30 -7.29 12.89 -2.27
C LYS A 30 -7.68 13.78 -3.46
N THR A 31 -6.76 14.58 -4.01
CA THR A 31 -7.03 15.41 -5.20
C THR A 31 -7.04 14.60 -6.49
N LEU A 32 -6.49 13.37 -6.45
CA LEU A 32 -6.40 12.49 -7.60
C LEU A 32 -7.67 11.66 -7.79
N LYS A 33 -7.89 11.24 -9.05
CA LYS A 33 -8.98 10.34 -9.40
C LYS A 33 -8.81 8.99 -8.69
N PRO A 34 -9.90 8.33 -8.25
CA PRO A 34 -9.84 7.03 -7.57
C PRO A 34 -8.99 5.98 -8.31
N ARG A 35 -9.08 5.94 -9.64
CA ARG A 35 -8.30 5.02 -10.48
C ARG A 35 -6.78 5.20 -10.34
N ALA A 36 -6.29 6.44 -10.21
CA ALA A 36 -4.86 6.69 -10.02
C ALA A 36 -4.40 6.19 -8.63
N ARG A 37 -5.21 6.45 -7.61
CA ARG A 37 -4.94 6.01 -6.24
C ARG A 37 -4.93 4.48 -6.12
N LEU A 38 -5.88 3.79 -6.76
CA LEU A 38 -5.92 2.33 -6.85
C LEU A 38 -4.73 1.74 -7.63
N MET A 39 -4.26 2.43 -8.67
CA MET A 39 -3.02 2.05 -9.35
C MET A 39 -1.83 2.13 -8.39
N GLY A 40 -1.76 3.19 -7.57
CA GLY A 40 -0.77 3.33 -6.50
C GLY A 40 -0.77 2.13 -5.55
N VAL A 41 -1.94 1.71 -5.09
CA VAL A 41 -2.11 0.52 -4.24
C VAL A 41 -1.63 -0.76 -4.93
N SER A 42 -1.95 -0.96 -6.21
CA SER A 42 -1.52 -2.14 -6.97
C SER A 42 0.01 -2.27 -7.01
N MET A 43 0.71 -1.15 -7.19
CA MET A 43 2.18 -1.11 -7.25
C MET A 43 2.84 -1.49 -5.92
N LEU A 44 2.19 -1.24 -4.77
CA LEU A 44 2.72 -1.56 -3.45
C LEU A 44 2.93 -3.05 -3.22
N ARG A 45 2.13 -3.92 -3.85
CA ARG A 45 2.26 -5.39 -3.68
C ARG A 45 3.65 -5.87 -4.05
N ASN A 46 4.20 -5.32 -5.14
CA ASN A 46 5.51 -5.70 -5.67
C ASN A 46 6.62 -4.75 -5.24
N ASN A 47 6.28 -3.55 -4.77
CA ASN A 47 7.25 -2.53 -4.35
C ASN A 47 6.84 -1.97 -2.98
N PRO A 48 7.16 -2.68 -1.88
CA PRO A 48 6.86 -2.18 -0.54
C PRO A 48 7.68 -0.91 -0.22
N TYR A 49 6.99 0.19 0.08
CA TYR A 49 7.61 1.43 0.57
C TYR A 49 7.46 1.52 2.09
N HIS A 50 8.37 0.89 2.82
CA HIS A 50 8.28 0.73 4.28
C HIS A 50 8.26 2.06 5.06
N GLN A 51 8.97 3.07 4.55
CA GLN A 51 9.03 4.41 5.13
C GLN A 51 7.72 5.21 4.99
N LEU A 52 6.81 4.77 4.12
CA LEU A 52 5.53 5.43 3.87
C LEU A 52 4.35 4.74 4.58
N VAL A 53 4.60 3.69 5.36
CA VAL A 53 3.54 2.93 6.05
C VAL A 53 2.65 3.84 6.89
N ASP A 54 3.17 4.86 7.56
CA ASP A 54 2.35 5.82 8.31
C ASP A 54 1.27 6.51 7.46
N GLN A 55 1.58 6.82 6.19
CA GLN A 55 0.62 7.42 5.27
C GLN A 55 -0.44 6.39 4.86
N TYR A 56 -0.04 5.14 4.64
CA TYR A 56 -0.96 4.05 4.28
C TYR A 56 -1.93 3.74 5.39
N LEU A 57 -1.44 3.69 6.64
CA LEU A 57 -2.28 3.45 7.81
C LEU A 57 -3.29 4.59 8.03
N LYS A 58 -2.91 5.85 7.75
CA LYS A 58 -3.84 6.98 7.77
C LYS A 58 -4.97 6.82 6.75
N VAL A 59 -4.66 6.44 5.50
CA VAL A 59 -5.67 6.17 4.47
C VAL A 59 -6.57 4.99 4.87
N LEU A 60 -5.99 3.93 5.44
CA LEU A 60 -6.74 2.75 5.87
C LEU A 60 -7.73 3.05 7.00
N ALA A 61 -7.35 3.92 7.93
CA ALA A 61 -8.16 4.33 9.08
C ALA A 61 -9.19 5.43 8.77
N ASP A 62 -9.10 6.09 7.62
CA ASP A 62 -9.97 7.19 7.25
C ASP A 62 -11.33 6.69 6.74
N ASN A 63 -12.40 6.99 7.48
CA ASN A 63 -13.76 6.59 7.13
C ASN A 63 -14.39 7.38 5.98
N SER A 64 -13.77 8.49 5.56
CA SER A 64 -14.18 9.23 4.35
C SER A 64 -13.67 8.58 3.06
N GLU A 65 -12.70 7.66 3.15
CA GLU A 65 -12.17 6.94 2.00
C GLU A 65 -13.12 5.84 1.53
N SER A 66 -13.08 5.55 0.23
CA SER A 66 -13.92 4.50 -0.34
C SER A 66 -13.56 3.13 0.24
N VAL A 67 -14.59 2.31 0.45
CA VAL A 67 -14.44 0.91 0.89
C VAL A 67 -13.51 0.15 -0.06
N GLU A 68 -13.62 0.38 -1.37
CA GLU A 68 -12.77 -0.22 -2.40
C GLU A 68 -11.29 0.12 -2.21
N LEU A 69 -10.95 1.39 -1.98
CA LEU A 69 -9.57 1.83 -1.79
C LEU A 69 -8.98 1.24 -0.51
N ARG A 70 -9.73 1.32 0.60
CA ARG A 70 -9.33 0.78 1.90
C ARG A 70 -9.13 -0.74 1.85
N THR A 71 -10.03 -1.45 1.17
CA THR A 71 -9.96 -2.91 1.02
C THR A 71 -8.75 -3.31 0.18
N SER A 72 -8.54 -2.64 -0.95
CA SER A 72 -7.38 -2.87 -1.83
C SER A 72 -6.07 -2.58 -1.09
N LEU A 73 -6.04 -1.53 -0.28
CA LEU A 73 -4.87 -1.15 0.51
C LEU A 73 -4.58 -2.17 1.61
N ALA A 74 -5.60 -2.65 2.32
CA ALA A 74 -5.44 -3.73 3.29
C ALA A 74 -4.80 -4.97 2.63
N GLU A 75 -5.35 -5.43 1.51
CA GLU A 75 -4.83 -6.57 0.76
C GLU A 75 -3.35 -6.37 0.37
N ALA A 76 -3.01 -5.17 -0.13
CA ALA A 76 -1.65 -4.84 -0.52
C ALA A 76 -0.67 -4.84 0.67
N LEU A 77 -1.09 -4.31 1.81
CA LEU A 77 -0.30 -4.34 3.05
C LEU A 77 -0.06 -5.76 3.56
N GLY A 78 -0.90 -6.74 3.19
CA GLY A 78 -0.67 -8.16 3.47
C GLY A 78 0.61 -8.75 2.87
N TRP A 79 1.26 -8.05 1.93
CA TRP A 79 2.54 -8.45 1.35
C TRP A 79 3.76 -7.89 2.09
N PHE A 80 3.57 -7.09 3.14
CA PHE A 80 4.64 -6.50 3.94
C PHE A 80 5.21 -7.48 4.99
N THR A 81 5.35 -8.76 4.63
CA THR A 81 5.73 -9.85 5.54
C THR A 81 7.13 -9.68 6.15
N LEU A 82 8.05 -9.07 5.40
CA LEU A 82 9.43 -8.77 5.79
C LEU A 82 9.62 -7.32 6.30
N SER A 83 8.54 -6.55 6.41
CA SER A 83 8.61 -5.15 6.82
C SER A 83 8.90 -5.02 8.33
N TYR A 84 9.82 -4.14 8.70
CA TYR A 84 10.01 -3.76 10.12
C TYR A 84 8.78 -3.04 10.72
N ARG A 85 7.88 -2.53 9.86
CA ARG A 85 6.60 -1.89 10.25
C ARG A 85 5.43 -2.87 10.37
N LYS A 86 5.67 -4.18 10.26
CA LYS A 86 4.61 -5.19 10.25
C LYS A 86 3.70 -5.14 11.48
N GLY A 87 4.26 -4.88 12.67
CA GLY A 87 3.50 -4.72 13.90
C GLY A 87 2.46 -3.60 13.83
N ASP A 88 2.82 -2.47 13.22
CA ASP A 88 1.93 -1.31 13.07
C ASP A 88 0.78 -1.59 12.08
N ILE A 89 1.08 -2.36 11.03
CA ILE A 89 0.08 -2.82 10.07
C ILE A 89 -0.93 -3.74 10.76
N ILE A 90 -0.44 -4.75 11.50
CA ILE A 90 -1.30 -5.68 12.24
C ILE A 90 -2.18 -4.93 13.24
N SER A 91 -1.59 -4.08 14.08
CA SER A 91 -2.32 -3.35 15.12
C SER A 91 -3.38 -2.43 14.52
N THR A 92 -3.05 -1.71 13.44
CA THR A 92 -4.00 -0.84 12.75
C THR A 92 -5.12 -1.64 12.09
N CYS A 93 -4.80 -2.74 11.38
CA CYS A 93 -5.81 -3.59 10.76
C CYS A 93 -6.81 -4.13 11.79
N ARG A 94 -6.31 -4.60 12.94
CA ARG A 94 -7.16 -5.08 14.05
C ARG A 94 -8.00 -3.94 14.65
N SER A 95 -7.41 -2.77 14.88
CA SER A 95 -8.11 -1.61 15.41
C SER A 95 -9.23 -1.13 14.48
N VAL A 96 -8.96 -1.00 13.17
CA VAL A 96 -9.98 -0.59 12.19
C VAL A 96 -11.08 -1.66 12.10
N ALA A 97 -10.69 -2.93 12.10
CA ALA A 97 -11.63 -4.05 12.07
C ALA A 97 -12.48 -4.19 13.35
N ALA A 98 -12.18 -3.47 14.43
CA ALA A 98 -13.01 -3.40 15.63
C ALA A 98 -14.10 -2.31 15.54
N GLY A 99 -14.05 -1.44 14.54
CA GLY A 99 -15.02 -0.37 14.36
C GLY A 99 -16.45 -0.87 14.14
N GLU A 100 -17.42 -0.15 14.70
CA GLU A 100 -18.84 -0.38 14.47
C GLU A 100 -19.23 0.04 13.04
N ASN A 101 -20.24 -0.62 12.45
CA ASN A 101 -20.75 -0.32 11.11
C ASN A 101 -19.72 -0.37 9.95
N LEU A 102 -18.56 -0.99 10.15
CA LEU A 102 -17.60 -1.23 9.08
C LEU A 102 -18.16 -2.22 8.05
N ASP A 103 -17.95 -1.91 6.77
CA ASP A 103 -18.29 -2.80 5.65
C ASP A 103 -17.76 -4.24 5.89
N PRO A 104 -18.59 -5.29 5.74
CA PRO A 104 -18.19 -6.66 6.03
C PRO A 104 -17.01 -7.16 5.19
N ALA A 105 -16.91 -6.76 3.92
CA ALA A 105 -15.83 -7.18 3.04
C ALA A 105 -14.50 -6.51 3.46
N LEU A 106 -14.55 -5.22 3.80
CA LEU A 106 -13.39 -4.53 4.36
C LEU A 106 -12.95 -5.16 5.68
N ARG A 107 -13.89 -5.46 6.59
CA ARG A 107 -13.58 -6.13 7.86
C ARG A 107 -12.89 -7.47 7.64
N ALA A 108 -13.41 -8.28 6.72
CA ALA A 108 -12.84 -9.58 6.40
C ALA A 108 -11.40 -9.46 5.86
N GLU A 109 -11.15 -8.54 4.94
CA GLU A 109 -9.80 -8.36 4.37
C GLU A 109 -8.80 -7.79 5.39
N LEU A 110 -9.22 -6.89 6.29
CA LEU A 110 -8.40 -6.39 7.38
C LEU A 110 -7.93 -7.50 8.32
N LEU A 111 -8.87 -8.36 8.76
CA LEU A 111 -8.55 -9.48 9.66
C LEU A 111 -7.66 -10.52 8.98
N LYS A 112 -7.97 -10.84 7.71
CA LYS A 112 -7.15 -11.74 6.88
C LYS A 112 -5.72 -11.21 6.72
N THR A 113 -5.57 -9.91 6.46
CA THR A 113 -4.28 -9.23 6.35
C THR A 113 -3.49 -9.32 7.65
N ALA A 114 -4.10 -8.98 8.79
CA ALA A 114 -3.46 -9.07 10.10
C ALA A 114 -3.00 -10.51 10.41
N ASN A 115 -3.88 -11.48 10.20
CA ASN A 115 -3.58 -12.90 10.45
C ASN A 115 -2.45 -13.41 9.56
N ARG A 116 -2.44 -13.04 8.26
CA ARG A 116 -1.35 -13.40 7.34
C ARG A 116 -0.01 -12.93 7.90
N LEU A 117 0.08 -11.66 8.28
CA LEU A 117 1.32 -11.05 8.75
C LEU A 117 1.82 -11.62 10.08
N GLU A 118 0.92 -12.03 10.97
CA GLU A 118 1.26 -12.71 12.23
C GLU A 118 1.83 -14.11 12.04
N VAL A 119 1.32 -14.89 11.07
CA VAL A 119 1.86 -16.24 10.79
C VAL A 119 3.33 -16.16 10.39
N TYR A 120 3.72 -15.14 9.61
CA TYR A 120 5.11 -14.89 9.23
C TYR A 120 5.98 -14.31 10.38
N MET A 121 5.50 -14.25 11.62
CA MET A 121 6.35 -13.98 12.80
C MET A 121 6.84 -15.27 13.48
N ARG A 122 6.33 -16.44 13.08
CA ARG A 122 6.74 -17.74 13.64
C ARG A 122 7.89 -18.36 12.85
#